data_AF-A0A450UE60-F1
#
_entry.id   AF-A0A450UE60-F1
#
_cell.length_a   1.000
_cell.length_b   1.000
_cell.length_c   1.000
_cell.angle_alpha   90.00
_cell.angle_beta   90.00
_cell.angle_gamma   90.00
#
_symmetry.space_group_name_H-M   'P 1'
#
loop_
_entity.id
_entity.type
_entity.pdbx_description
1 polymer ?
#
loop_
_entity_poly.entity_id
_entity_poly.type
_entity_poly.pdbx_seq_one_letter_code
_entity_poly.pdbx_strand_id
1 'polypeptide(L)' 'MKYAKKKENGKNVNDKTTILYNHRITVKDIPPEAYRYIVSGKPAIDWVVER' A
#
# COMPACT_ATOMS: atom_id res chain seq x y z
N MET A 1 4.82 0.90 -8.35
CA MET A 1 4.80 1.93 -7.25
C MET A 1 5.31 1.28 -5.97
N LYS A 2 5.33 1.92 -4.78
CA LYS A 2 5.65 1.18 -3.54
C LYS A 2 4.89 1.66 -2.31
N TYR A 3 4.65 0.73 -1.39
CA TYR A 3 4.18 1.05 -0.05
C TYR A 3 5.25 1.82 0.73
N ALA A 4 4.80 2.74 1.59
CA ALA A 4 5.69 3.31 2.59
C ALA A 4 6.16 2.19 3.54
N LYS A 5 7.30 2.40 4.20
CA LYS A 5 7.82 1.48 5.20
C LYS A 5 7.59 2.08 6.57
N LYS A 6 6.97 1.30 7.47
CA LYS A 6 6.82 1.64 8.88
C LYS A 6 7.67 0.70 9.71
N LYS A 7 8.29 1.24 10.76
CA LYS A 7 8.94 0.40 11.78
C LYS A 7 7.88 -0.08 12.75
N GLU A 8 7.69 -1.38 12.81
CA GLU A 8 6.87 -2.02 13.82
C GLU A 8 7.72 -3.08 14.52
N ASN A 9 7.85 -2.95 15.84
CA ASN A 9 8.59 -3.87 16.69
C ASN A 9 10.03 -4.19 16.21
N GLY A 10 10.75 -3.17 15.73
CA GLY A 10 12.12 -3.28 15.23
C GLY A 10 12.27 -3.85 13.81
N LYS A 11 11.18 -4.25 13.14
CA LYS A 11 11.16 -4.72 11.75
C LYS A 11 10.56 -3.67 10.82
N ASN A 12 11.07 -3.60 9.60
CA ASN A 12 10.48 -2.78 8.55
C ASN A 12 9.30 -3.53 7.92
N VAL A 13 8.09 -3.04 8.17
CA VAL A 13 6.84 -3.58 7.62
C VAL A 13 6.29 -2.61 6.58
N ASN A 14 5.60 -3.13 5.57
CA ASN A 14 4.93 -2.29 4.57
C ASN A 14 3.70 -1.63 5.20
N ASP A 15 3.64 -0.31 5.08
CA ASP A 15 2.52 0.50 5.51
C ASP A 15 1.46 0.58 4.40
N LYS A 16 0.37 -0.16 4.56
CA LYS A 16 -0.77 -0.18 3.63
C LYS A 16 -1.60 1.10 3.68
N THR A 17 -1.34 2.03 4.59
CA THR A 17 -2.07 3.32 4.61
C THR A 17 -1.49 4.34 3.63
N THR A 18 -0.27 4.11 3.15
CA THR A 18 0.49 5.09 2.36
C THR A 18 1.17 4.46 1.14
N ILE A 19 0.90 5.02 -0.03
CA ILE A 19 1.50 4.62 -1.31
C ILE A 19 2.34 5.77 -1.88
N LEU A 20 3.60 5.47 -2.18
CA LEU A 20 4.52 6.34 -2.89
C LEU A 20 4.40 6.03 -4.39
N TYR A 21 3.73 6.91 -5.14
CA TYR A 21 3.58 6.77 -6.59
C TYR A 21 4.87 7.18 -7.30
N ASN A 22 5.31 8.42 -7.09
CA ASN A 22 6.56 8.96 -7.61
C ASN A 22 7.19 9.97 -6.62
N HIS A 23 8.25 10.66 -7.02
CA HIS A 23 8.95 11.62 -6.15
C HIS A 23 8.12 12.86 -5.75
N ARG A 24 6.97 13.11 -6.39
CA ARG A 24 6.08 14.25 -6.15
C ARG A 24 4.74 13.87 -5.53
N ILE A 25 4.28 12.64 -5.78
CA ILE A 25 2.92 12.19 -5.47
C ILE A 25 2.98 11.07 -4.45
N THR A 26 2.37 11.34 -3.29
CA THR A 26 2.17 10.37 -2.21
C THR A 26 0.69 10.32 -1.89
N VAL A 27 0.13 9.12 -1.87
CA VAL A 27 -1.24 8.86 -1.44
C VAL A 27 -1.17 8.41 0.01
N LYS A 28 -1.92 9.07 0.91
CA LYS A 28 -1.98 8.78 2.35
C LYS A 28 -3.42 8.53 2.78
N ASP A 29 -3.58 8.05 4.02
CA ASP A 29 -4.87 7.80 4.65
C ASP A 29 -5.76 6.84 3.85
N ILE A 30 -5.13 5.84 3.20
CA ILE A 30 -5.86 4.78 2.51
C ILE A 30 -6.58 3.94 3.56
N PRO A 31 -7.92 3.86 3.50
CA PRO A 31 -8.66 3.15 4.52
C PRO A 31 -8.52 1.62 4.36
N PRO A 32 -8.55 0.86 5.47
CA PRO A 32 -8.36 -0.61 5.43
C PRO A 32 -9.41 -1.32 4.58
N GLU A 33 -10.64 -0.80 4.50
CA GLU A 33 -11.71 -1.38 3.68
C GLU A 33 -11.39 -1.39 2.18
N ALA A 34 -10.54 -0.48 1.70
CA ALA A 34 -10.16 -0.43 0.29
C ALA A 34 -9.40 -1.70 -0.15
N TYR A 35 -8.75 -2.40 0.80
CA TYR A 35 -8.07 -3.67 0.57
C TYR A 35 -9.02 -4.88 0.51
N ARG A 36 -10.29 -4.72 0.89
CA ARG A 36 -11.27 -5.82 0.86
C ARG A 36 -11.76 -6.14 -0.54
N TYR A 37 -11.57 -5.23 -1.49
CA TYR A 37 -11.89 -5.50 -2.89
C TYR A 37 -10.80 -6.39 -3.51
N ILE A 38 -11.10 -7.68 -3.60
CA ILE A 38 -10.18 -8.73 -4.07
C ILE A 38 -10.49 -9.05 -5.53
N VAL A 39 -9.45 -9.08 -6.35
CA VAL A 39 -9.50 -9.49 -7.75
C VAL A 39 -8.49 -10.63 -7.94
N SER A 40 -8.97 -11.78 -8.43
CA SER A 40 -8.12 -12.95 -8.71
C SER A 40 -7.20 -13.38 -7.54
N GLY A 41 -7.70 -13.27 -6.30
CA GLY A 41 -7.00 -13.73 -5.08
C GLY A 41 -6.08 -12.70 -4.41
N LYS A 42 -5.94 -11.48 -4.94
CA LYS A 42 -5.22 -10.36 -4.30
C LYS A 42 -6.07 -9.07 -4.28
N PRO A 43 -5.83 -8.14 -3.34
CA PRO A 43 -6.46 -6.82 -3.37
C PRO A 43 -6.21 -6.08 -4.69
N ALA A 44 -7.21 -5.38 -5.22
CA ALA A 44 -7.08 -4.62 -6.46
C ALA A 44 -5.97 -3.56 -6.39
N ILE A 45 -5.77 -2.93 -5.23
CA ILE A 45 -4.71 -1.95 -5.00
C ILE A 45 -3.33 -2.60 -5.12
N ASP A 46 -3.16 -3.82 -4.59
CA ASP A 46 -1.88 -4.53 -4.68
C ASP A 46 -1.50 -4.81 -6.14
N TRP A 47 -2.47 -5.14 -7.00
CA TRP A 47 -2.23 -5.30 -8.45
C TRP A 47 -1.71 -4.03 -9.11
N VAL A 48 -2.21 -2.86 -8.70
CA VAL A 48 -1.78 -1.57 -9.24
C VAL A 48 -0.39 -1.19 -8.72
N VAL A 49 -0.08 -1.52 -7.46
CA VAL A 49 1.21 -1.21 -6.85
C VAL A 49 2.34 -2.08 -7.41
N GLU A 50 2.06 -3.36 -7.69
CA GLU A 50 2.99 -4.32 -8.30
C GLU A 50 3.34 -3.96 -9.75
N ARG A 51 2.50 -3.19 -10.43
CA ARG A 51 2.73 -2.71 -11.80
C ARG A 51 3.56 -1.42 -11.85
#